data_AF-A0A1F5CQE8-F1
#
_entry.id   AF-A0A1F5CQE8-F1
#
_cell.length_a   1.000
_cell.length_b   1.000
_cell.length_c   1.000
_cell.angle_alpha   90.00
_cell.angle_beta   90.00
_cell.angle_gamma   90.00
#
_symmetry.space_group_name_H-M   'P 1'
#
loop_
_entity.id
_entity.type
_entity.pdbx_description
1 polymer ?
#
loop_
_entity_poly.entity_id
_entity_poly.type
_entity_poly.pdbx_seq_one_letter_code
_entity_poly.pdbx_strand_id
1 'polypeptide(L)'
;MVRCPRCGEDNQDDAANCRRCSQALRGGETGFNKLRNDLNAQSLWLLRLVAYIVDTAIVAVVGLLLALLAYVPLMLGSALSGQWNWRGAWQIPFLIGAGQVIYFTVMESVQGAS
;
A
#
# COMPACT_ATOMS: atom_id res chain seq x y z
N MET A 1 -17.30 0.53 -46.97
CA MET A 1 -17.79 -0.55 -46.09
C MET A 1 -16.58 -1.17 -45.40
N VAL A 2 -16.65 -1.49 -44.11
CA VAL A 2 -15.53 -2.08 -43.35
C VAL A 2 -15.78 -3.57 -43.11
N ARG A 3 -14.80 -4.41 -43.42
CA ARG A 3 -14.93 -5.86 -43.30
C ARG A 3 -14.37 -6.36 -41.97
N CYS A 4 -15.14 -7.20 -41.28
CA CYS A 4 -14.75 -7.71 -39.97
C CYS A 4 -13.57 -8.70 -40.08
N PRO A 5 -12.44 -8.47 -39.39
CA PRO A 5 -11.29 -9.37 -39.45
C PRO A 5 -11.53 -10.74 -38.78
N ARG A 6 -12.58 -10.85 -37.95
CA ARG A 6 -12.89 -12.06 -37.18
C ARG A 6 -13.88 -12.99 -37.88
N CYS A 7 -14.93 -12.44 -38.50
CA CYS A 7 -16.02 -13.22 -39.08
C CYS A 7 -16.28 -12.94 -40.57
N GLY A 8 -15.55 -11.99 -41.17
CA GLY A 8 -15.64 -11.68 -42.59
C GLY A 8 -16.89 -10.92 -43.02
N GLU A 9 -17.76 -10.50 -42.09
CA GLU A 9 -18.99 -9.73 -42.37
C GLU A 9 -18.68 -8.28 -42.77
N ASP A 10 -19.38 -7.77 -43.77
CA ASP A 10 -19.30 -6.36 -44.18
C ASP A 10 -20.21 -5.50 -43.31
N ASN A 11 -19.64 -4.45 -42.72
CA ASN A 11 -20.34 -3.49 -41.87
C ASN A 11 -20.27 -2.08 -42.47
N GLN A 12 -21.19 -1.21 -42.03
CA GLN A 12 -21.13 0.21 -42.41
C GLN A 12 -19.81 0.82 -41.95
N ASP A 13 -19.29 1.79 -42.70
CA ASP A 13 -17.96 2.37 -42.45
C ASP A 13 -17.83 2.99 -41.06
N ASP A 14 -18.93 3.47 -40.49
CA ASP A 14 -19.04 4.07 -39.17
C ASP A 14 -19.37 3.09 -38.03
N ALA A 15 -19.55 1.80 -38.32
CA ALA A 15 -19.88 0.80 -37.32
C ALA A 15 -18.74 0.62 -36.30
N ALA A 16 -18.99 0.92 -35.03
CA ALA A 16 -18.03 0.73 -33.94
C ALA A 16 -17.74 -0.77 -33.70
N ASN A 17 -18.78 -1.60 -33.75
CA ASN A 17 -18.71 -3.05 -33.52
C ASN A 17 -19.34 -3.79 -34.70
N CYS A 18 -18.85 -5.01 -34.94
CA CYS A 18 -19.40 -5.91 -35.94
C CYS A 18 -20.80 -6.36 -35.52
N ARG A 19 -21.79 -6.22 -36.41
CA ARG A 19 -23.19 -6.60 -36.14
C ARG A 19 -23.38 -8.09 -35.89
N ARG A 20 -22.52 -8.92 -36.47
CA ARG A 20 -22.60 -10.39 -36.37
C ARG A 20 -21.87 -10.98 -35.15
N CYS A 21 -20.62 -10.58 -34.90
CA CYS A 21 -19.78 -11.18 -33.86
C CYS A 21 -19.43 -10.24 -32.70
N SER A 22 -19.98 -9.02 -32.68
CA SER A 22 -19.75 -7.97 -31.67
C SER A 22 -18.29 -7.50 -31.51
N GLN A 23 -17.38 -7.95 -32.39
CA GLN A 23 -15.97 -7.52 -32.38
C GLN A 23 -15.87 -6.03 -32.72
N ALA A 24 -15.10 -5.26 -31.93
CA ALA A 24 -14.79 -3.87 -32.25
C ALA A 24 -14.07 -3.77 -33.60
N LEU A 25 -14.62 -3.00 -34.54
CA LEU A 25 -14.11 -2.81 -35.91
C LEU A 25 -13.25 -1.56 -36.01
N ARG A 26 -13.61 -0.53 -35.26
CA ARG A 26 -12.77 0.63 -35.02
C ARG A 26 -12.15 0.46 -33.65
N GLY A 27 -10.84 0.67 -33.57
CA GLY A 27 -10.03 0.52 -32.37
C GLY A 27 -10.62 1.33 -31.22
N GLY A 28 -11.53 0.71 -30.48
CA GLY A 28 -11.74 1.02 -29.09
C GLY A 28 -10.43 0.65 -28.43
N GLU A 29 -9.52 1.62 -28.32
CA GLU A 29 -8.39 1.51 -27.44
C GLU A 29 -8.97 1.07 -26.10
N THR A 30 -8.72 -0.19 -25.72
CA THR A 30 -9.14 -0.71 -24.44
C THR A 30 -8.69 0.30 -23.38
N GLY A 31 -9.51 0.59 -22.37
CA GLY A 31 -9.17 1.64 -21.38
C GLY A 31 -7.75 1.49 -20.81
N PHE A 32 -7.25 0.26 -20.72
CA PHE A 32 -5.86 -0.06 -20.41
C PHE A 32 -4.81 0.43 -21.42
N ASN A 33 -5.06 0.31 -22.73
CA ASN A 33 -4.16 0.87 -23.75
C ASN A 33 -4.12 2.40 -23.69
N LYS A 34 -5.26 3.05 -23.39
CA LYS A 34 -5.33 4.49 -23.19
C LYS A 34 -4.54 4.93 -21.95
N LEU A 35 -4.67 4.20 -20.83
CA LEU A 35 -3.89 4.45 -19.60
C LEU A 35 -2.39 4.15 -19.78
N ARG A 36 -2.02 3.19 -20.64
CA ARG A 36 -0.62 2.87 -20.94
C ARG A 36 0.08 3.93 -21.78
N ASN A 37 -0.65 4.64 -22.63
CA ASN A 37 -0.09 5.68 -23.49
C ASN A 37 -0.20 7.09 -22.87
N ASP A 38 -0.89 7.24 -21.74
CA ASP A 38 -1.03 8.51 -21.04
C ASP A 38 0.17 8.77 -20.11
N LEU A 39 1.14 9.53 -20.63
CA LEU A 39 2.36 9.93 -19.92
C LEU A 39 2.07 10.85 -18.72
N ASN A 40 0.99 11.63 -18.77
CA ASN A 40 0.59 12.49 -17.66
C ASN A 40 0.02 11.66 -16.51
N ALA A 41 -0.78 10.64 -16.82
CA ALA A 41 -1.23 9.70 -15.81
C ALA A 41 -0.02 8.99 -15.17
N GLN A 42 0.90 8.45 -15.97
CA GLN A 42 2.07 7.73 -15.44
C GLN A 42 2.98 8.59 -14.57
N SER A 43 3.22 9.86 -14.92
CA SER A 43 4.05 10.76 -14.13
C SER A 43 3.47 11.04 -12.74
N LEU A 44 2.13 11.15 -12.64
CA LEU A 44 1.43 11.31 -11.36
C LEU A 44 1.55 10.07 -10.47
N TRP A 45 1.46 8.88 -11.06
CA TRP A 45 1.67 7.62 -10.32
C TRP A 45 3.12 7.49 -9.83
N LEU A 46 4.09 7.89 -10.64
CA LEU A 46 5.51 7.87 -10.27
C LEU A 46 5.81 8.85 -9.13
N LEU A 47 5.26 10.07 -9.20
CA LEU A 47 5.39 11.06 -8.13
C LEU A 47 4.82 10.54 -6.80
N ARG A 48 3.68 9.84 -6.84
CA ARG A 48 3.11 9.20 -5.66
C ARG A 48 4.00 8.09 -5.11
N LEU A 49 4.61 7.28 -5.97
CA LEU A 49 5.56 6.24 -5.54
C LEU A 49 6.78 6.87 -4.85
N VAL A 50 7.34 7.93 -5.44
CA VAL A 50 8.48 8.65 -4.86
C VAL A 50 8.11 9.26 -3.51
N ALA A 51 6.93 9.87 -3.39
CA ALA A 51 6.43 10.40 -2.11
C ALA A 51 6.36 9.31 -1.03
N TYR A 52 5.83 8.13 -1.35
CA TYR A 52 5.80 7.00 -0.40
C TYR A 52 7.20 6.54 0.01
N ILE A 53 8.15 6.50 -0.92
CA ILE A 53 9.55 6.13 -0.61
C ILE A 53 10.17 7.16 0.34
N VAL A 54 9.95 8.45 0.10
CA VAL A 54 10.45 9.51 0.96
C VAL A 54 9.81 9.45 2.35
N ASP A 55 8.50 9.31 2.43
CA ASP A 55 7.79 9.24 3.72
C ASP A 55 8.25 8.04 4.54
N THR A 56 8.38 6.86 3.91
CA THR A 56 8.88 5.66 4.60
C THR A 56 10.33 5.81 5.04
N ALA A 57 11.18 6.46 4.25
CA ALA A 57 12.55 6.78 4.65
C ALA A 57 12.59 7.73 5.86
N ILE A 58 11.76 8.77 5.86
CA ILE A 58 11.65 9.72 6.99
C ILE A 58 11.18 8.97 8.25
N VAL A 59 10.11 8.19 8.14
CA VAL A 59 9.58 7.41 9.28
C VAL A 59 10.62 6.43 9.81
N ALA A 60 11.37 5.77 8.93
CA ALA A 60 12.44 4.86 9.34
C ALA A 60 13.59 5.59 10.05
N VAL A 61 14.05 6.73 9.53
CA VAL A 61 15.14 7.52 10.14
C VAL A 61 14.70 8.09 11.48
N VAL A 62 13.53 8.73 11.54
CA VAL A 62 13.00 9.29 12.79
C VAL A 62 12.76 8.18 13.81
N GLY A 63 12.17 7.06 13.40
CA GLY A 63 11.97 5.90 14.24
C GLY A 63 13.28 5.34 14.80
N LEU A 64 14.32 5.24 13.97
CA LEU A 64 15.65 4.81 14.39
C LEU A 64 16.26 5.79 15.40
N LEU A 65 16.19 7.09 15.16
CA LEU A 65 16.72 8.11 16.08
C LEU A 65 16.00 8.06 17.44
N LEU A 66 14.68 7.95 17.44
CA LEU A 66 13.89 7.79 18.66
C LEU A 66 14.23 6.49 19.39
N ALA A 67 14.37 5.38 18.66
CA ALA A 67 14.76 4.10 19.23
C ALA A 67 16.16 4.18 19.86
N LEU A 68 17.12 4.80 19.19
CA LEU A 68 18.46 5.02 19.75
C LEU A 68 18.40 5.91 20.99
N LEU A 69 17.67 7.02 20.94
CA LEU A 69 17.54 7.92 22.09
C LEU A 69 16.90 7.23 23.30
N ALA A 70 15.93 6.34 23.08
CA ALA A 70 15.29 5.59 24.15
C ALA A 70 16.16 4.43 24.66
N TYR A 71 16.69 3.60 23.76
CA TYR A 71 17.36 2.35 24.14
C TYR A 71 18.84 2.52 24.48
N VAL A 72 19.57 3.47 23.89
CA VAL A 72 21.01 3.63 24.16
C VAL A 72 21.27 3.97 25.64
N PRO A 73 20.57 4.92 26.29
CA PRO A 73 20.75 5.20 27.71
C PRO A 73 20.41 4.01 28.60
N LEU A 74 19.35 3.26 28.26
CA LEU A 74 18.95 2.05 28.97
C LEU A 74 20.02 0.96 28.86
N MET A 75 20.59 0.77 27.66
CA MET A 75 21.66 -0.19 27.42
C MET A 75 22.95 0.20 28.15
N LEU A 76 23.34 1.48 28.12
CA LEU A 76 24.50 1.96 28.87
C LEU A 76 24.31 1.78 30.38
N GLY A 77 23.16 2.18 30.93
CA GLY A 77 22.87 2.01 32.36
C GLY A 77 22.90 0.54 32.79
N SER A 78 22.35 -0.34 31.96
CA SER A 78 22.37 -1.80 32.17
C SER A 78 23.77 -2.40 32.09
N ALA A 79 24.58 -1.98 31.12
CA ALA A 79 25.96 -2.43 30.97
C ALA A 79 26.87 -1.95 32.11
N LEU A 80 26.74 -0.68 32.51
CA LEU A 80 27.55 -0.07 33.58
C LEU A 80 27.18 -0.57 34.98
N SER A 81 25.93 -0.98 35.19
CA SER A 81 25.48 -1.59 36.45
C SER A 81 25.82 -3.08 36.58
N GLY A 82 26.36 -3.70 35.53
CA GLY A 82 26.69 -5.13 35.50
C GLY A 82 25.47 -6.06 35.47
N GLN A 83 24.25 -5.53 35.27
CA GLN A 83 22.99 -6.27 35.32
C GLN A 83 22.35 -6.39 33.92
N TRP A 84 23.14 -6.77 32.92
CA TRP A 84 22.64 -6.91 31.55
C TRP A 84 21.55 -7.98 31.46
N ASN A 85 20.31 -7.57 31.19
CA ASN A 85 19.19 -8.49 31.03
C ASN A 85 18.32 -8.13 29.82
N TRP A 86 18.42 -8.95 28.76
CA TRP A 86 17.61 -8.81 27.55
C TRP A 86 16.11 -8.97 27.83
N ARG A 87 15.72 -9.74 28.85
CA ARG A 87 14.29 -9.90 29.21
C ARG A 87 13.68 -8.58 29.69
N GLY A 88 14.40 -7.77 30.47
CA GLY A 88 13.88 -6.49 30.96
C GLY A 88 13.57 -5.50 29.84
N ALA A 89 14.43 -5.46 28.82
CA ALA A 89 14.29 -4.57 27.66
C ALA A 89 13.06 -4.89 26.78
N TRP A 90 12.65 -6.17 26.72
CA TRP A 90 11.47 -6.63 25.95
C TRP A 90 10.20 -6.80 26.79
N GLN A 91 10.33 -6.90 28.12
CA GLN A 91 9.19 -7.03 29.02
C GLN A 91 8.28 -5.80 28.98
N ILE A 92 8.83 -4.59 28.93
CA ILE A 92 8.03 -3.36 28.95
C ILE A 92 7.16 -3.23 27.68
N PRO A 93 7.70 -3.32 26.45
CA PRO A 93 6.87 -3.30 25.24
C PRO A 93 5.82 -4.41 25.23
N PHE A 94 6.19 -5.61 25.69
CA PHE A 94 5.29 -6.76 25.72
C PHE A 94 4.13 -6.57 26.72
N LEU A 95 4.40 -6.06 27.92
CA LEU A 95 3.38 -5.78 28.93
C LEU A 95 2.46 -4.64 28.50
N ILE A 96 3.00 -3.57 27.90
CA ILE A 96 2.20 -2.47 27.35
C ILE A 96 1.30 -2.99 26.22
N GLY A 97 1.85 -3.76 25.29
CA GLY A 97 1.08 -4.36 24.19
C GLY A 97 -0.01 -5.32 24.67
N ALA A 98 0.31 -6.21 25.62
CA ALA A 98 -0.68 -7.08 26.25
C ALA A 98 -1.76 -6.28 26.97
N GLY A 99 -1.38 -5.22 27.69
CA GLY A 99 -2.31 -4.29 28.32
C GLY A 99 -3.25 -3.60 27.32
N GLN A 100 -2.73 -3.18 26.16
CA GLN A 100 -3.55 -2.62 25.09
C GLN A 100 -4.57 -3.63 24.54
N VAL A 101 -4.14 -4.86 24.25
CA VAL A 101 -5.05 -5.92 23.77
C VAL A 101 -6.15 -6.19 24.79
N ILE A 102 -5.80 -6.33 26.08
CA ILE A 102 -6.76 -6.54 27.16
C ILE A 102 -7.73 -5.34 27.24
N TYR A 103 -7.21 -4.12 27.24
CA TYR A 103 -8.01 -2.91 27.30
C TYR A 103 -9.02 -2.84 26.15
N PHE A 104 -8.58 -3.04 24.90
CA PHE A 104 -9.48 -3.02 23.75
C PHE A 104 -10.53 -4.12 23.82
N THR A 105 -10.15 -5.33 24.23
CA THR A 105 -11.09 -6.46 24.39
C THR A 105 -12.16 -6.15 25.44
N VAL A 106 -11.76 -5.59 26.58
CA VAL A 106 -12.68 -5.19 27.65
C VAL A 106 -13.60 -4.07 27.16
N MET A 107 -13.03 -3.01 26.57
CA MET A 107 -13.80 -1.88 26.07
C MET A 107 -14.80 -2.29 24.99
N GLU A 108 -14.40 -3.16 24.06
CA GLU A 108 -15.28 -3.74 23.04
C GLU A 108 -16.39 -4.59 23.69
N SER A 109 -16.08 -5.40 24.70
CA SER A 109 -17.12 -6.20 25.38
C SER A 109 -18.14 -5.34 26.14
N VAL A 110 -17.73 -4.18 26.65
CA VAL A 110 -18.58 -3.28 27.44
C VAL A 110 -19.36 -2.31 26.56
N GLN A 111 -18.76 -1.83 25.47
CA GLN A 111 -19.27 -0.70 24.67
C GLN A 111 -19.54 -1.07 23.20
N GLY A 112 -19.03 -2.19 22.71
CA GLY A 112 -19.17 -2.61 21.31
C GLY A 112 -20.45 -3.39 20.98
N ALA A 113 -21.20 -3.81 21.99
CA ALA A 113 -22.47 -4.53 21.83
C ALA A 113 -23.72 -3.64 21.99
N SER A 114 -23.60 -2.34 21.71
CA SER A 114 -24.71 -1.37 21.71
C SER A 114 -24.92 -0.74 20.34
#